data_AF-A0A0C1R4S0-F1
#
_entry.id   AF-A0A0C1R4S0-F1
#
_cell.length_a   1.000
_cell.length_b   1.000
_cell.length_c   1.000
_cell.angle_alpha   90.00
_cell.angle_beta   90.00
_cell.angle_gamma   90.00
#
_symmetry.space_group_name_H-M   'P 1'
#
loop_
_entity.id
_entity.type
_entity.pdbx_description
1 polymer ?
#
loop_
_entity_poly.entity_id
_entity_poly.type
_entity_poly.pdbx_seq_one_letter_code
_entity_poly.pdbx_strand_id
1 'polypeptide(L)'
;MKKNLKTLLCSVMVLSIFTLPLMGCRTTTTTDGNKGTTNGTNTTNGTNTTTDGNKTTTNGTNTTNGNNTTNGTNTTNGNADTKRAQDISTKVQAVKGVSRDAVVVNDNTAVVGVTLENTDMKLDDNMRRSIENAVKEVDPNITTVKITNDTTLFDRIQTMAKDVMNGKTATDIRTNFDTLVNDIR
;
A
#
# COMPACT_ATOMS: atom_id res chain seq x y z
N MET A 1 -21.71 -29.93 27.86
CA MET A 1 -20.28 -30.16 27.51
C MET A 1 -20.20 -31.12 26.33
N LYS A 2 -19.75 -30.66 25.16
CA LYS A 2 -19.40 -31.48 24.00
C LYS A 2 -18.12 -30.88 23.41
N LYS A 3 -16.97 -31.40 23.85
CA LYS A 3 -15.65 -31.13 23.26
C LYS A 3 -15.32 -32.37 22.46
N ASN A 4 -14.94 -32.26 21.17
CA ASN A 4 -14.24 -33.31 20.42
C ASN A 4 -13.80 -32.88 18.99
N LEU A 5 -12.47 -32.92 18.75
CA LEU A 5 -11.86 -33.97 17.90
C LEU A 5 -11.39 -33.67 16.45
N LYS A 6 -11.02 -32.46 15.98
CA LYS A 6 -10.64 -32.35 14.53
C LYS A 6 -9.36 -31.64 14.10
N THR A 7 -8.45 -31.22 14.99
CA THR A 7 -7.33 -30.38 14.51
C THR A 7 -5.94 -30.82 14.96
N LEU A 8 -5.65 -32.13 14.90
CA LEU A 8 -4.30 -32.63 15.15
C LEU A 8 -3.97 -33.89 14.34
N LEU A 9 -3.74 -33.72 13.03
CA LEU A 9 -3.10 -34.66 12.09
C LEU A 9 -3.00 -33.89 10.76
N CYS A 10 -1.86 -33.37 10.29
CA CYS A 10 -0.81 -34.10 9.58
C CYS A 10 0.40 -33.17 9.36
N SER A 11 1.10 -32.79 10.43
CA SER A 11 2.28 -31.90 10.39
C SER A 11 3.60 -32.61 10.03
N VAL A 12 3.62 -33.86 9.56
CA VAL A 12 4.90 -34.59 9.41
C VAL A 12 4.84 -35.57 8.22
N MET A 13 5.12 -35.10 7.00
CA MET A 13 5.76 -35.89 5.93
C MET A 13 5.88 -35.03 4.67
N VAL A 14 7.05 -34.46 4.38
CA VAL A 14 7.73 -34.38 3.05
C VAL A 14 8.98 -33.55 3.28
N LEU A 15 9.94 -34.18 3.97
CA LEU A 15 11.32 -33.73 4.07
C LEU A 15 12.16 -34.93 3.65
N SER A 16 13.11 -34.70 2.74
CA SER A 16 13.93 -35.69 2.00
C SER A 16 13.21 -36.22 0.74
N ILE A 17 13.73 -36.02 -0.48
CA ILE A 17 15.00 -36.56 -0.95
C ILE A 17 15.48 -35.86 -2.25
N PHE A 18 16.79 -35.63 -2.26
CA PHE A 18 17.74 -35.56 -3.38
C PHE A 18 17.98 -34.30 -4.21
N THR A 19 19.28 -34.12 -4.35
CA THR A 19 20.12 -33.05 -4.87
C THR A 19 20.52 -33.25 -6.34
N LEU A 20 20.56 -32.12 -7.09
CA LEU A 20 21.64 -31.65 -8.00
C LEU A 20 21.94 -32.44 -9.31
N PRO A 21 22.67 -31.89 -10.33
CA PRO A 21 23.02 -30.48 -10.66
C PRO A 21 23.00 -30.15 -12.20
N LEU A 22 23.59 -28.99 -12.56
CA LEU A 22 24.32 -28.64 -13.81
C LEU A 22 23.59 -27.96 -14.99
N MET A 23 23.92 -26.67 -15.14
CA MET A 23 24.39 -25.97 -16.36
C MET A 23 23.61 -26.11 -17.68
N GLY A 24 22.95 -25.02 -18.08
CA GLY A 24 22.53 -24.72 -19.45
C GLY A 24 23.17 -23.44 -19.97
N CYS A 25 23.68 -23.49 -21.19
CA CYS A 25 24.69 -22.62 -21.81
C CYS A 25 24.23 -21.20 -22.16
N ARG A 26 25.21 -20.29 -22.25
CA ARG A 26 25.09 -18.90 -22.73
C ARG A 26 24.77 -18.86 -24.23
N THR A 27 23.87 -17.98 -24.65
CA THR A 27 23.81 -17.48 -26.04
C THR A 27 24.53 -16.13 -26.12
N THR A 28 25.62 -16.11 -26.87
CA THR A 28 26.26 -14.92 -27.42
C THR A 28 26.32 -15.09 -28.93
N THR A 29 25.72 -14.17 -29.68
CA THR A 29 25.91 -13.80 -31.11
C THR A 29 24.63 -13.05 -31.52
N THR A 30 24.60 -11.89 -32.20
CA THR A 30 25.56 -11.31 -33.15
C THR A 30 25.32 -9.80 -33.21
N THR A 31 26.39 -9.00 -33.15
CA THR A 31 26.44 -7.70 -33.82
C THR A 31 26.73 -8.00 -35.28
N ASP A 32 25.83 -7.67 -36.20
CA ASP A 32 26.13 -7.29 -37.58
C ASP A 32 24.85 -6.87 -38.31
N GLY A 33 24.90 -5.75 -39.04
CA GLY A 33 23.90 -5.43 -40.06
C GLY A 33 23.39 -3.98 -40.10
N ASN A 34 24.26 -3.03 -40.42
CA ASN A 34 23.87 -1.73 -40.98
C ASN A 34 23.15 -1.90 -42.33
N LYS A 35 21.93 -1.37 -42.51
CA LYS A 35 21.37 -0.93 -43.81
C LYS A 35 20.12 -0.03 -43.69
N GLY A 36 20.26 1.25 -44.07
CA GLY A 36 19.22 2.14 -44.65
C GLY A 36 18.39 2.99 -43.67
N THR A 37 18.69 4.27 -43.41
CA THR A 37 18.23 5.50 -44.14
C THR A 37 16.70 5.71 -44.02
N THR A 38 16.11 6.77 -43.41
CA THR A 38 16.27 8.21 -43.70
C THR A 38 15.56 9.10 -42.65
N ASN A 39 16.12 10.29 -42.40
CA ASN A 39 15.56 11.59 -41.98
C ASN A 39 14.46 11.72 -40.91
N GLY A 40 14.85 12.37 -39.81
CA GLY A 40 13.96 13.06 -38.88
C GLY A 40 14.75 13.88 -37.87
N THR A 41 15.21 15.05 -38.28
CA THR A 41 15.96 16.06 -37.51
C THR A 41 15.24 16.45 -36.21
N ASN A 42 15.93 16.35 -35.06
CA ASN A 42 15.84 17.41 -34.05
C ASN A 42 17.09 17.48 -33.18
N THR A 43 17.82 18.58 -33.37
CA THR A 43 18.96 19.05 -32.61
C THR A 43 18.59 19.18 -31.13
N THR A 44 19.25 18.44 -30.23
CA THR A 44 19.31 18.77 -28.81
C THR A 44 20.76 19.00 -28.45
N ASN A 45 21.06 20.24 -28.05
CA ASN A 45 22.37 20.69 -27.63
C ASN A 45 22.74 19.97 -26.32
N GLY A 46 23.75 19.12 -26.38
CA GLY A 46 24.26 18.41 -25.21
C GLY A 46 25.26 19.26 -24.44
N THR A 47 25.12 19.28 -23.11
CA THR A 47 26.27 19.40 -22.22
C THR A 47 26.31 18.13 -21.38
N ASN A 48 27.36 17.37 -21.61
CA ASN A 48 27.66 16.08 -21.03
C ASN A 48 28.24 16.28 -19.62
N THR A 49 27.73 15.57 -18.62
CA THR A 49 28.54 15.21 -17.45
C THR A 49 28.15 13.80 -17.03
N THR A 50 28.98 12.85 -17.45
CA THR A 50 29.05 11.48 -16.97
C THR A 50 29.38 11.49 -15.48
N THR A 51 28.82 10.57 -14.69
CA THR A 51 29.55 9.65 -13.79
C THR A 51 28.60 8.95 -12.79
N ASP A 52 28.78 7.64 -12.75
CA ASP A 52 28.47 6.66 -11.70
C ASP A 52 27.08 6.04 -11.54
N GLY A 53 27.11 4.72 -11.68
CA GLY A 53 25.97 3.84 -11.78
C GLY A 53 25.31 3.52 -10.45
N ASN A 54 24.00 3.31 -10.55
CA ASN A 54 23.31 2.43 -9.63
C ASN A 54 22.40 1.52 -10.45
N LYS A 55 22.87 0.28 -10.66
CA LYS A 55 22.10 -0.79 -11.27
C LYS A 55 21.09 -1.30 -10.25
N THR A 56 19.98 -0.57 -10.05
CA THR A 56 18.84 -1.11 -9.31
C THR A 56 18.07 -2.04 -10.24
N THR A 57 18.36 -3.33 -10.12
CA THR A 57 17.58 -4.40 -10.76
C THR A 57 16.32 -4.59 -9.94
N THR A 58 15.24 -3.86 -10.25
CA THR A 58 13.92 -4.14 -9.65
C THR A 58 13.18 -5.11 -10.57
N ASN A 59 13.39 -6.40 -10.34
CA ASN A 59 12.42 -7.42 -10.74
C ASN A 59 11.20 -7.27 -9.83
N GLY A 60 10.16 -6.62 -10.35
CA GLY A 60 8.87 -6.47 -9.69
C GLY A 60 7.75 -6.78 -10.66
N THR A 61 7.63 -8.06 -11.05
CA THR A 61 6.40 -8.56 -11.67
C THR A 61 5.36 -8.65 -10.56
N ASN A 62 4.52 -7.61 -10.43
CA ASN A 62 3.26 -7.73 -9.70
C ASN A 62 2.16 -7.13 -10.56
N THR A 63 1.54 -7.99 -11.37
CA THR A 63 0.22 -7.72 -11.95
C THR A 63 -0.79 -7.82 -10.81
N THR A 64 -1.06 -6.69 -10.15
CA THR A 64 -2.23 -6.55 -9.29
C THR A 64 -3.16 -5.52 -9.92
N ASN A 65 -4.34 -6.01 -10.26
CA ASN A 65 -5.44 -5.29 -10.87
C ASN A 65 -5.96 -4.19 -9.92
N GLY A 66 -6.06 -2.95 -10.41
CA GLY A 66 -6.93 -1.91 -9.85
C GLY A 66 -6.28 -0.85 -8.93
N ASN A 67 -6.34 0.40 -9.41
CA ASN A 67 -6.23 1.67 -8.68
C ASN A 67 -4.84 2.29 -8.39
N ASN A 68 -4.43 3.15 -9.34
CA ASN A 68 -3.60 4.35 -9.24
C ASN A 68 -2.58 4.41 -8.08
N THR A 69 -1.33 4.03 -8.35
CA THR A 69 -0.16 4.39 -7.55
C THR A 69 0.90 4.95 -8.49
N THR A 70 0.99 6.28 -8.56
CA THR A 70 2.12 6.94 -9.23
C THR A 70 3.14 7.33 -8.17
N ASN A 71 4.33 6.75 -8.32
CA ASN A 71 5.52 6.88 -7.49
C ASN A 71 6.01 8.35 -7.46
N GLY A 72 6.07 8.97 -6.28
CA GLY A 72 6.51 10.35 -6.09
C GLY A 72 7.52 10.47 -4.95
N THR A 73 8.81 10.48 -5.30
CA THR A 73 9.96 10.58 -4.41
C THR A 73 10.12 12.01 -3.87
N ASN A 74 9.65 12.33 -2.65
CA ASN A 74 10.39 13.11 -1.62
C ASN A 74 9.57 13.33 -0.33
N THR A 75 10.27 13.47 0.80
CA THR A 75 9.80 13.70 2.18
C THR A 75 9.67 12.44 3.03
N THR A 76 10.71 12.22 3.83
CA THR A 76 11.06 11.00 4.55
C THR A 76 10.05 10.51 5.60
N ASN A 77 9.00 11.28 5.92
CA ASN A 77 7.91 10.82 6.79
C ASN A 77 6.58 10.58 6.05
N GLY A 78 6.28 11.36 5.01
CA GLY A 78 5.07 11.17 4.19
C GLY A 78 5.03 9.80 3.54
N ASN A 79 6.19 9.26 3.15
CA ASN A 79 6.26 7.93 2.54
C ASN A 79 6.04 6.79 3.55
N ALA A 80 6.54 6.94 4.79
CA ALA A 80 6.35 5.95 5.85
C ALA A 80 4.90 5.90 6.32
N ASP A 81 4.29 7.07 6.59
CA ASP A 81 2.89 7.16 7.00
C ASP A 81 1.93 6.74 5.88
N THR A 82 2.25 7.06 4.61
CA THR A 82 1.48 6.56 3.46
C THR A 82 1.54 5.04 3.36
N LYS A 83 2.72 4.44 3.56
CA LYS A 83 2.87 2.98 3.55
C LYS A 83 2.09 2.33 4.69
N ARG A 84 2.17 2.87 5.91
CA ARG A 84 1.40 2.41 7.07
C ARG A 84 -0.10 2.48 6.78
N ALA A 85 -0.58 3.60 6.24
CA ALA A 85 -1.98 3.79 5.87
C ALA A 85 -2.46 2.77 4.82
N GLN A 86 -1.63 2.47 3.81
CA GLN A 86 -1.95 1.46 2.79
C GLN A 86 -2.04 0.04 3.35
N ASP A 87 -1.11 -0.34 4.23
CA ASP A 87 -1.12 -1.66 4.87
C ASP A 87 -2.34 -1.83 5.77
N ILE A 88 -2.67 -0.79 6.55
CA ILE A 88 -3.87 -0.74 7.38
C ILE A 88 -5.12 -0.84 6.51
N SER A 89 -5.19 -0.06 5.43
CA SER A 89 -6.32 -0.07 4.50
C SER A 89 -6.59 -1.46 3.95
N THR A 90 -5.53 -2.16 3.52
CA THR A 90 -5.63 -3.54 3.02
C THR A 90 -6.26 -4.48 4.05
N LYS A 91 -5.87 -4.37 5.33
CA LYS A 91 -6.42 -5.20 6.40
C LYS A 91 -7.83 -4.79 6.80
N VAL A 92 -8.14 -3.50 6.81
CA VAL A 92 -9.48 -2.96 7.13
C VAL A 92 -10.50 -3.36 6.07
N GLN A 93 -10.14 -3.34 4.78
CA GLN A 93 -11.03 -3.80 3.71
C GLN A 93 -11.36 -5.30 3.81
N ALA A 94 -10.50 -6.09 4.44
CA ALA A 94 -10.78 -7.51 4.68
C ALA A 94 -11.78 -7.74 5.84
N VAL A 95 -12.14 -6.70 6.59
CA VAL A 95 -13.16 -6.81 7.64
C VAL A 95 -14.53 -6.95 6.99
N LYS A 96 -15.24 -8.03 7.33
CA LYS A 96 -16.56 -8.34 6.79
C LYS A 96 -17.52 -7.16 6.94
N GLY A 97 -18.17 -6.74 5.85
CA GLY A 97 -19.14 -5.65 5.87
C GLY A 97 -18.56 -4.28 5.53
N VAL A 98 -17.23 -4.15 5.39
CA VAL A 98 -16.57 -2.96 4.85
C VAL A 98 -16.54 -3.05 3.32
N SER A 99 -17.10 -2.06 2.64
CA SER A 99 -17.07 -1.96 1.18
C SER A 99 -15.87 -1.20 0.66
N ARG A 100 -15.59 -0.04 1.28
CA ARG A 100 -14.45 0.81 0.96
C ARG A 100 -13.97 1.49 2.22
N ASP A 101 -12.72 1.87 2.22
CA ASP A 101 -12.10 2.61 3.31
C ASP A 101 -11.25 3.77 2.78
N ALA A 102 -10.91 4.67 3.70
CA ALA A 102 -9.89 5.68 3.52
C ALA A 102 -9.15 5.81 4.86
N VAL A 103 -7.82 5.74 4.82
CA VAL A 103 -7.00 5.76 6.03
C VAL A 103 -5.97 6.87 5.91
N VAL A 104 -5.82 7.64 6.98
CA VAL A 104 -4.66 8.52 7.16
C VAL A 104 -4.06 8.26 8.53
N VAL A 105 -2.75 8.16 8.56
CA VAL A 105 -1.97 7.96 9.77
C VAL A 105 -1.12 9.19 10.01
N ASN A 106 -1.09 9.65 11.25
CA ASN A 106 -0.14 10.64 11.72
C ASN A 106 0.34 10.23 13.12
N ASP A 107 1.65 10.03 13.26
CA ASP A 107 2.30 9.54 14.47
C ASP A 107 1.66 8.24 15.00
N ASN A 108 1.04 8.29 16.18
CA ASN A 108 0.38 7.15 16.84
C ASN A 108 -1.15 7.16 16.66
N THR A 109 -1.68 8.02 15.80
CA THR A 109 -3.13 8.15 15.55
C THR A 109 -3.47 7.74 14.12
N ALA A 110 -4.44 6.86 13.98
CA ALA A 110 -5.06 6.54 12.69
C ALA A 110 -6.50 7.04 12.63
N VAL A 111 -6.81 7.73 11.55
CA VAL A 111 -8.18 8.12 11.19
C VAL A 111 -8.65 7.25 10.04
N VAL A 112 -9.73 6.51 10.26
CA VAL A 112 -10.28 5.51 9.35
C VAL A 112 -11.72 5.89 9.00
N GLY A 113 -11.94 6.23 7.74
CA GLY A 113 -13.27 6.35 7.16
C GLY A 113 -13.65 5.03 6.52
N VAL A 114 -14.87 4.54 6.74
CA VAL A 114 -15.39 3.33 6.08
C VAL A 114 -16.74 3.58 5.44
N THR A 115 -16.98 2.93 4.32
CA THR A 115 -18.32 2.75 3.74
C THR A 115 -18.70 1.28 3.86
N LEU A 116 -19.96 1.01 4.18
CA LEU A 116 -20.44 -0.35 4.43
C LEU A 116 -21.02 -0.96 3.16
N GLU A 117 -20.99 -2.29 3.07
CA GLU A 117 -21.51 -3.03 1.90
C GLU A 117 -23.00 -2.79 1.66
N ASN A 118 -23.78 -2.54 2.71
CA ASN A 118 -25.21 -2.29 2.62
C ASN A 118 -25.55 -0.97 3.33
N THR A 119 -26.48 -0.19 2.76
CA THR A 119 -26.91 1.11 3.31
C THR A 119 -27.62 1.00 4.64
N ASP A 120 -28.24 -0.15 4.92
CA ASP A 120 -28.97 -0.40 6.17
C ASP A 120 -28.06 -0.91 7.29
N MET A 121 -26.82 -1.31 6.95
CA MET A 121 -25.84 -1.69 7.95
C MET A 121 -25.40 -0.47 8.75
N LYS A 122 -25.15 -0.69 10.03
CA LYS A 122 -24.61 0.32 10.92
C LYS A 122 -23.20 -0.06 11.33
N LEU A 123 -22.38 0.95 11.55
CA LEU A 123 -21.07 0.78 12.17
C LEU A 123 -21.28 0.52 13.67
N ASP A 124 -21.56 -0.74 14.01
CA ASP A 124 -21.76 -1.19 15.39
C ASP A 124 -20.44 -1.39 16.14
N ASP A 125 -20.53 -1.60 17.46
CA ASP A 125 -19.34 -1.75 18.31
C ASP A 125 -18.47 -2.96 17.94
N ASN A 126 -19.07 -4.03 17.41
CA ASN A 126 -18.33 -5.23 17.02
C ASN A 126 -17.51 -4.98 15.76
N MET A 127 -18.09 -4.27 14.80
CA MET A 127 -17.41 -3.82 13.59
C MET A 127 -16.30 -2.83 13.95
N ARG A 128 -16.58 -1.84 14.82
CA ARG A 128 -15.57 -0.88 15.30
C ARG A 128 -14.38 -1.57 15.95
N ARG A 129 -14.62 -2.54 16.84
CA ARG A 129 -13.55 -3.34 17.45
C ARG A 129 -12.79 -4.18 16.42
N SER A 130 -13.47 -4.75 15.44
CA SER A 130 -12.83 -5.55 14.39
C SER A 130 -11.88 -4.70 13.53
N ILE A 131 -12.32 -3.49 13.16
CA ILE A 131 -11.50 -2.51 12.45
C ILE A 131 -10.34 -2.04 13.33
N GLU A 132 -10.58 -1.72 14.60
CA GLU A 132 -9.53 -1.27 15.51
C GLU A 132 -8.45 -2.35 15.72
N ASN A 133 -8.86 -3.61 15.86
CA ASN A 133 -7.94 -4.74 15.94
C ASN A 133 -7.14 -4.92 14.65
N ALA A 134 -7.79 -4.79 13.48
CA ALA A 134 -7.12 -4.86 12.18
C ALA A 134 -6.03 -3.78 12.04
N VAL A 135 -6.33 -2.54 12.49
CA VAL A 135 -5.36 -1.42 12.50
C VAL A 135 -4.16 -1.75 13.39
N LYS A 136 -4.41 -2.17 14.64
CA LYS A 136 -3.35 -2.44 15.63
C LYS A 136 -2.54 -3.71 15.33
N GLU A 137 -3.11 -4.67 14.61
CA GLU A 137 -2.39 -5.86 14.14
C GLU A 137 -1.34 -5.50 13.08
N VAL A 138 -1.68 -4.58 12.18
CA VAL A 138 -0.75 -4.09 11.15
C VAL A 138 0.30 -3.18 11.76
N ASP A 139 -0.10 -2.27 12.64
CA ASP A 139 0.81 -1.33 13.28
C ASP A 139 0.54 -1.18 14.79
N PRO A 140 1.31 -1.91 15.62
CA PRO A 140 1.18 -1.89 17.07
C PRO A 140 1.51 -0.54 17.73
N ASN A 141 2.15 0.39 17.00
CA ASN A 141 2.48 1.71 17.56
C ASN A 141 1.26 2.64 17.58
N ILE A 142 0.17 2.29 16.90
CA ILE A 142 -1.05 3.09 16.88
C ILE A 142 -1.78 2.92 18.22
N THR A 143 -1.84 3.99 18.99
CA THR A 143 -2.52 4.04 20.29
C THR A 143 -3.96 4.52 20.16
N THR A 144 -4.23 5.37 19.15
CA THR A 144 -5.54 6.00 18.95
C THR A 144 -6.07 5.67 17.56
N VAL A 145 -7.29 5.11 17.51
CA VAL A 145 -8.00 4.83 16.26
C VAL A 145 -9.32 5.57 16.26
N LYS A 146 -9.53 6.44 15.28
CA LYS A 146 -10.77 7.18 15.06
C LYS A 146 -11.49 6.60 13.85
N ILE A 147 -12.70 6.07 14.06
CA ILE A 147 -13.46 5.37 13.02
C ILE A 147 -14.77 6.12 12.75
N THR A 148 -15.06 6.38 11.48
CA THR A 148 -16.30 7.02 11.04
C THR A 148 -16.89 6.31 9.83
N ASN A 149 -18.22 6.26 9.75
CA ASN A 149 -18.97 5.89 8.56
C ASN A 149 -19.80 7.04 7.99
N ASP A 150 -19.56 8.27 8.47
CA ASP A 150 -20.19 9.46 7.90
C ASP A 150 -19.59 9.76 6.52
N THR A 151 -20.46 9.97 5.54
CA THR A 151 -20.06 10.20 4.14
C THR A 151 -19.20 11.46 3.98
N THR A 152 -19.53 12.53 4.70
CA THR A 152 -18.79 13.81 4.61
C THR A 152 -17.39 13.67 5.19
N LEU A 153 -17.28 13.02 6.36
CA LEU A 153 -15.99 12.74 6.98
C LEU A 153 -15.16 11.76 6.15
N PHE A 154 -15.78 10.75 5.55
CA PHE A 154 -15.11 9.84 4.61
C PHE A 154 -14.46 10.59 3.44
N ASP A 155 -15.21 11.47 2.77
CA ASP A 155 -14.69 12.23 1.63
C ASP A 155 -13.55 13.16 2.03
N ARG A 156 -13.60 13.75 3.23
CA ARG A 156 -12.51 14.57 3.79
C ARG A 156 -11.27 13.74 4.08
N ILE A 157 -11.41 12.55 4.67
CA ILE A 157 -10.29 11.62 4.92
C ILE A 157 -9.67 11.19 3.59
N GLN A 158 -10.49 10.85 2.60
CA GLN A 158 -10.01 10.48 1.27
C GLN A 158 -9.26 11.63 0.59
N THR A 159 -9.77 12.87 0.69
CA THR A 159 -9.11 14.06 0.15
C THR A 159 -7.76 14.30 0.84
N MET A 160 -7.71 14.14 2.16
CA MET A 160 -6.47 14.27 2.92
C MET A 160 -5.45 13.19 2.54
N ALA A 161 -5.87 11.94 2.35
CA ALA A 161 -4.99 10.87 1.86
C ALA A 161 -4.38 11.23 0.49
N LYS A 162 -5.17 11.80 -0.43
CA LYS A 162 -4.67 12.30 -1.72
C LYS A 162 -3.71 13.48 -1.55
N ASP A 163 -4.01 14.42 -0.67
CA ASP A 163 -3.14 15.58 -0.39
C ASP A 163 -1.76 15.15 0.15
N VAL A 164 -1.72 14.14 1.02
CA VAL A 164 -0.48 13.52 1.51
C VAL A 164 0.31 12.92 0.35
N MET A 165 -0.35 12.14 -0.51
CA MET A 165 0.29 11.52 -1.68
C MET A 165 0.81 12.54 -2.69
N ASN A 166 0.12 13.68 -2.84
CA ASN A 166 0.49 14.75 -3.76
C ASN A 166 1.58 15.69 -3.21
N GLY A 167 2.11 15.42 -2.00
CA GLY A 167 3.20 16.20 -1.42
C GLY A 167 2.77 17.59 -0.93
N LYS A 168 1.51 17.76 -0.51
CA LYS A 168 1.05 19.01 0.11
C LYS A 168 1.88 19.32 1.37
N THR A 169 1.94 20.60 1.75
CA THR A 169 2.76 21.01 2.89
C THR A 169 2.33 20.29 4.17
N ALA A 170 3.30 19.88 4.99
CA ALA A 170 3.04 19.17 6.23
C ALA A 170 2.14 19.95 7.19
N THR A 171 2.22 21.29 7.19
CA THR A 171 1.40 22.18 8.03
C THR A 171 -0.08 22.12 7.66
N ASP A 172 -0.40 22.14 6.36
CA ASP A 172 -1.80 22.06 5.89
C ASP A 172 -2.40 20.69 6.20
N ILE A 173 -1.62 19.63 5.99
CA ILE A 173 -2.02 18.25 6.31
C ILE A 173 -2.31 18.12 7.81
N ARG A 174 -1.41 18.61 8.67
CA ARG A 174 -1.55 18.50 10.13
C ARG A 174 -2.81 19.23 10.64
N THR A 175 -3.08 20.42 10.12
CA THR A 175 -4.28 21.19 10.49
C THR A 175 -5.57 20.47 10.10
N ASN A 176 -5.61 19.91 8.88
CA ASN A 176 -6.75 19.12 8.41
C ASN A 176 -6.94 17.83 9.23
N PHE A 177 -5.83 17.18 9.61
CA PHE A 177 -5.83 15.97 10.43
C PHE A 177 -6.39 16.23 11.83
N ASP A 178 -5.90 17.27 12.52
CA ASP A 178 -6.38 17.65 13.86
C ASP A 178 -7.88 17.95 13.84
N THR A 179 -8.35 18.62 12.79
CA THR A 179 -9.78 18.91 12.60
C THR A 179 -10.59 17.62 12.45
N LEU A 180 -10.11 16.66 11.64
CA LEU A 180 -10.77 15.36 11.46
C LEU A 180 -10.84 14.56 12.76
N VAL A 181 -9.77 14.52 13.54
CA VAL A 181 -9.74 13.81 14.84
C VAL A 181 -10.78 14.38 15.81
N ASN A 182 -10.98 15.70 15.79
CA ASN A 182 -11.94 16.40 16.65
C ASN A 182 -13.40 16.25 16.17
N ASP A 183 -13.62 16.20 14.87
CA ASP A 183 -14.96 16.03 14.28
C ASP A 183 -15.49 14.60 14.49
N ILE A 184 -14.59 13.61 14.62
CA ILE A 184 -14.94 12.23 14.94
C ILE A 184 -15.08 12.07 16.46
N ARG A 185 -16.34 12.10 16.91
CA ARG A 185 -16.75 11.87 18.30
C ARG A 185 -16.89 10.38 18.62
#